data_AF-A0A0D3IWQ7-F1
#
_entry.id   AF-A0A0D3IWQ7-F1
#
_cell.length_a   1.000
_cell.length_b   1.000
_cell.length_c   1.000
_cell.angle_alpha   90.00
_cell.angle_beta   90.00
_cell.angle_gamma   90.00
#
_symmetry.space_group_name_H-M   'P 1'
#
loop_
_entity.id
_entity.type
_entity.pdbx_description
1 polymer ?
#
loop_
_entity_poly.entity_id
_entity_poly.type
_entity_poly.pdbx_seq_one_letter_code
_entity_poly.pdbx_strand_id
1 'polypeptide(L)'
;MPPTARLRPDGGADATEYPSAAAALTAAATLGGGTVLLGAGTYREGTLHVPAGVSLLGEGAGSTVVEGSDGSAIVCAGSAVRVANLEARQPIDTPKAPAYALEVRGAAAGDGVSIDGCRLVAVSAARLSAAVLVHGSSASLSACTLEAPSSHGAVLAARGALRVSGGELARCGGCGFLVLSSCALTAEGVAVRGCRESALLLSGKAASATLRARRSDRPQDGRQAFSP
;
A
#
# COMPACT_ATOMS: atom_id res chain seq x y z
N MET A 1 15.94 14.85 15.86
CA MET A 1 14.99 15.85 15.34
C MET A 1 13.73 15.11 14.91
N PRO A 2 12.52 15.67 15.10
CA PRO A 2 11.31 15.11 14.51
C PRO A 2 11.45 15.06 12.97
N PRO A 3 10.86 14.07 12.29
CA PRO A 3 10.93 13.99 10.84
C PRO A 3 10.19 15.17 10.20
N THR A 4 10.75 15.73 9.13
CA THR A 4 10.25 16.97 8.52
C THR A 4 9.23 16.68 7.43
N ALA A 5 8.09 17.37 7.43
CA ALA A 5 7.12 17.32 6.32
C ALA A 5 7.12 18.65 5.59
N ARG A 6 7.18 18.64 4.25
CA ARG A 6 7.17 19.85 3.42
C ARG A 6 6.09 19.79 2.37
N LEU A 7 5.29 20.84 2.24
CA LEU A 7 4.32 20.97 1.14
C LEU A 7 4.89 21.85 0.04
N ARG A 8 4.89 21.33 -1.17
CA ARG A 8 5.13 22.07 -2.40
C ARG A 8 3.80 22.19 -3.17
N PRO A 9 3.18 23.37 -3.23
CA PRO A 9 2.01 23.59 -4.07
C PRO A 9 2.39 23.46 -5.56
N ASP A 10 1.43 23.06 -6.39
CA ASP A 10 1.66 22.65 -7.78
C ASP A 10 2.47 23.67 -8.60
N GLY A 11 3.66 23.25 -9.08
CA GLY A 11 4.53 24.04 -9.96
C GLY A 11 5.51 25.00 -9.27
N GLY A 12 5.44 25.19 -7.96
CA GLY A 12 6.36 26.06 -7.20
C GLY A 12 7.70 25.38 -6.87
N ALA A 13 8.79 26.16 -6.81
CA ALA A 13 10.11 25.66 -6.37
C ALA A 13 10.21 25.55 -4.84
N ASP A 14 9.47 26.38 -4.10
CA ASP A 14 9.55 26.46 -2.65
C ASP A 14 8.62 25.46 -1.97
N ALA A 15 9.17 24.77 -0.96
CA ALA A 15 8.44 23.83 -0.14
C ALA A 15 8.34 24.38 1.29
N THR A 16 7.12 24.61 1.77
CA THR A 16 6.86 25.11 3.12
C THR A 16 6.95 23.96 4.12
N GLU A 17 7.68 24.14 5.21
CA GLU A 17 7.81 23.14 6.27
C GLU A 17 6.62 23.16 7.23
N TYR A 18 6.19 21.97 7.64
CA TYR A 18 5.07 21.75 8.56
C TYR A 18 5.53 20.91 9.75
N PRO A 19 4.93 21.12 10.94
CA PRO A 19 5.29 20.38 12.15
C PRO A 19 4.93 18.89 12.11
N SER A 20 4.11 18.48 11.13
CA SER A 20 3.61 17.11 11.01
C SER A 20 3.20 16.80 9.56
N ALA A 21 3.18 15.52 9.19
CA ALA A 21 2.70 15.07 7.88
C ALA A 21 1.20 15.35 7.71
N ALA A 22 0.40 15.13 8.75
CA ALA A 22 -1.03 15.44 8.74
C ALA A 22 -1.30 16.95 8.52
N ALA A 23 -0.49 17.83 9.11
CA ALA A 23 -0.59 19.27 8.92
C ALA A 23 -0.28 19.67 7.47
N ALA A 24 0.77 19.10 6.87
CA ALA A 24 1.11 19.32 5.46
C ALA A 24 0.00 18.83 4.51
N LEU A 25 -0.57 17.65 4.77
CA LEU A 25 -1.68 17.09 3.98
C LEU A 25 -2.95 17.95 4.08
N THR A 26 -3.25 18.48 5.28
CA THR A 26 -4.39 19.38 5.50
C THR A 26 -4.21 20.70 4.75
N ALA A 27 -2.99 21.25 4.75
CA ALA A 27 -2.68 22.45 3.99
C ALA A 27 -2.79 22.19 2.48
N ALA A 28 -2.31 21.06 1.98
CA ALA A 28 -2.44 20.67 0.57
C ALA A 28 -3.91 20.57 0.15
N ALA A 29 -4.76 19.98 0.98
CA ALA A 29 -6.21 19.92 0.74
C ALA A 29 -6.82 21.32 0.61
N THR A 30 -6.40 22.25 1.47
CA THR A 30 -6.91 23.64 1.49
C THR A 30 -6.50 24.42 0.25
N LEU A 31 -5.32 24.10 -0.31
CA LEU A 31 -4.83 24.66 -1.57
C LEU A 31 -5.42 23.96 -2.81
N GLY A 32 -6.20 22.90 -2.63
CA GLY A 32 -6.81 22.12 -3.71
C GLY A 32 -5.88 21.09 -4.37
N GLY A 33 -4.71 20.82 -3.79
CA GLY A 33 -3.72 19.91 -4.37
C GLY A 33 -2.30 20.20 -3.88
N GLY A 34 -1.33 19.44 -4.41
CA GLY A 34 0.09 19.65 -4.16
C GLY A 34 0.87 18.38 -3.87
N THR A 35 2.18 18.56 -3.66
CA THR A 35 3.09 17.49 -3.27
C THR A 35 3.54 17.66 -1.83
N VAL A 36 3.20 16.71 -0.96
CA VAL A 36 3.76 16.58 0.38
C VAL A 36 4.99 15.67 0.32
N LEU A 37 6.15 16.24 0.66
CA LEU A 37 7.44 15.59 0.76
C LEU A 37 7.72 15.23 2.22
N LEU A 38 7.89 13.94 2.50
CA LEU A 38 8.28 13.44 3.80
C LEU A 38 9.77 13.12 3.78
N GLY A 39 10.52 13.72 4.70
CA GLY A 39 11.92 13.37 4.93
C GLY A 39 12.09 11.97 5.53
N ALA A 40 13.35 11.57 5.72
CA ALA A 40 13.69 10.38 6.49
C ALA A 40 13.16 10.45 7.93
N GLY A 41 12.68 9.31 8.43
CA GLY A 41 12.23 9.12 9.80
C GLY A 41 10.87 8.44 9.91
N THR A 42 10.40 8.27 11.16
CA THR A 42 9.15 7.57 11.48
C THR A 42 8.08 8.57 11.93
N TYR A 43 7.00 8.66 11.16
CA TYR A 43 5.83 9.47 11.42
C TYR A 43 4.80 8.64 12.19
N ARG A 44 4.57 8.99 13.47
CA ARG A 44 3.61 8.32 14.37
C ARG A 44 2.43 9.25 14.68
N GLU A 45 1.67 9.58 13.65
CA GLU A 45 0.58 10.57 13.73
C GLU A 45 -0.82 9.91 13.69
N GLY A 46 -0.88 8.59 13.91
CA GLY A 46 -2.10 7.80 13.71
C GLY A 46 -2.34 7.54 12.23
N THR A 47 -3.59 7.67 11.77
CA THR A 47 -3.96 7.48 10.37
C THR A 47 -3.66 8.74 9.56
N LEU A 48 -2.81 8.65 8.55
CA LEU A 48 -2.63 9.74 7.59
C LEU A 48 -3.71 9.67 6.50
N HIS A 49 -4.49 10.73 6.38
CA HIS A 49 -5.50 10.87 5.33
C HIS A 49 -4.91 11.66 4.16
N VAL A 50 -4.72 11.00 3.02
CA VAL A 50 -4.25 11.64 1.78
C VAL A 50 -5.46 12.09 0.98
N PRO A 51 -5.66 13.40 0.82
CA PRO A 51 -6.83 13.95 0.13
C PRO A 51 -6.66 13.87 -1.38
N ALA A 52 -7.78 14.02 -2.10
CA ALA A 52 -7.81 14.04 -3.56
C ALA A 52 -6.85 15.10 -4.12
N GLY A 53 -6.21 14.79 -5.25
CA GLY A 53 -5.26 15.69 -5.92
C GLY A 53 -3.91 15.87 -5.21
N VAL A 54 -3.64 15.12 -4.14
CA VAL A 54 -2.37 15.23 -3.39
C VAL A 54 -1.43 14.07 -3.67
N SER A 55 -0.15 14.41 -3.86
CA SER A 55 0.96 13.46 -3.92
C SER A 55 1.71 13.42 -2.59
N LEU A 56 1.78 12.25 -1.95
CA LEU A 56 2.60 11.99 -0.76
C LEU A 56 3.85 11.20 -1.14
N LEU A 57 5.02 11.81 -1.01
CA LEU A 57 6.29 11.23 -1.44
C LEU A 57 7.27 11.13 -0.27
N GLY A 58 7.81 9.94 -0.02
CA GLY A 58 8.94 9.75 0.90
C GLY A 58 10.31 9.80 0.19
N GLU A 59 11.38 9.72 0.99
CA GLU A 59 12.76 9.62 0.51
C GLU A 59 13.18 8.20 0.14
N GLY A 60 12.37 7.19 0.47
CA GLY A 60 12.61 5.79 0.16
C GLY A 60 11.91 4.84 1.14
N ALA A 61 11.52 3.65 0.65
CA ALA A 61 11.02 2.57 1.50
C ALA A 61 12.10 2.15 2.51
N GLY A 62 11.80 2.24 3.81
CA GLY A 62 12.74 2.00 4.91
C GLY A 62 13.50 3.24 5.41
N SER A 63 13.45 4.36 4.67
CA SER A 63 13.94 5.67 5.15
C SER A 63 12.79 6.49 5.72
N THR A 64 11.70 6.62 4.97
CA THR A 64 10.46 7.28 5.39
C THR A 64 9.46 6.21 5.80
N VAL A 65 9.06 6.19 7.08
CA VAL A 65 8.10 5.23 7.62
C VAL A 65 6.88 5.97 8.17
N VAL A 66 5.70 5.67 7.62
CA VAL A 66 4.42 6.08 8.18
C VAL A 66 3.89 4.91 9.01
N GLU A 67 3.82 5.09 10.32
CA GLU A 67 3.39 4.06 11.27
C GLU A 67 1.98 4.39 11.78
N GLY A 68 1.03 3.53 11.41
CA GLY A 68 -0.36 3.62 11.84
C GLY A 68 -0.56 3.21 13.29
N SER A 69 -1.79 3.38 13.77
CA SER A 69 -2.22 3.00 15.12
C SER A 69 -3.31 1.91 15.10
N ASP A 70 -4.47 2.17 15.69
CA ASP A 70 -5.62 1.27 15.87
C ASP A 70 -6.25 0.78 14.54
N GLY A 71 -5.96 1.46 13.42
CA GLY A 71 -6.50 1.14 12.10
C GLY A 71 -5.48 1.24 10.97
N SER A 72 -5.86 1.90 9.87
CA SER A 72 -5.02 2.06 8.69
C SER A 72 -3.84 3.02 8.92
N ALA A 73 -2.65 2.75 8.39
CA ALA A 73 -1.56 3.74 8.45
C ALA A 73 -1.80 4.90 7.48
N ILE A 74 -2.22 4.57 6.25
CA ILE A 74 -2.57 5.56 5.22
C ILE A 74 -3.97 5.26 4.68
N VAL A 75 -4.80 6.30 4.56
CA VAL A 75 -6.09 6.26 3.86
C VAL A 75 -6.06 7.23 2.70
N CYS A 76 -6.19 6.72 1.48
CA CYS A 76 -6.33 7.53 0.28
C CYS A 76 -7.82 7.66 -0.06
N ALA A 77 -8.32 8.89 -0.12
CA ALA A 77 -9.71 9.18 -0.45
C ALA A 77 -9.80 10.10 -1.67
N GLY A 78 -10.59 9.68 -2.67
CA GLY A 78 -10.84 10.46 -3.87
C GLY A 78 -9.89 10.19 -5.03
N SER A 79 -9.92 11.05 -6.05
CA SER A 79 -9.20 10.87 -7.31
C SER A 79 -7.83 11.56 -7.31
N ALA A 80 -6.98 11.17 -8.27
CA ALA A 80 -5.67 11.80 -8.52
C ALA A 80 -4.73 11.81 -7.29
N VAL A 81 -4.82 10.80 -6.44
CA VAL A 81 -3.91 10.60 -5.31
C VAL A 81 -2.68 9.83 -5.76
N ARG A 82 -1.50 10.26 -5.33
CA ARG A 82 -0.25 9.52 -5.50
C ARG A 82 0.42 9.29 -4.15
N VAL A 83 0.89 8.07 -3.90
CA VAL A 83 1.74 7.74 -2.76
C VAL A 83 2.98 7.04 -3.28
N ALA A 84 4.18 7.52 -2.95
CA ALA A 84 5.40 6.88 -3.45
C ALA A 84 6.59 6.92 -2.51
N ASN A 85 7.51 5.98 -2.71
CA ASN A 85 8.84 5.94 -2.08
C ASN A 85 8.80 6.01 -0.54
N LEU A 86 7.88 5.30 0.09
CA LEU A 86 7.79 5.22 1.54
C LEU A 86 7.44 3.82 2.02
N GLU A 87 7.62 3.59 3.31
CA GLU A 87 7.04 2.47 4.01
C GLU A 87 5.77 2.90 4.73
N ALA A 88 4.65 2.21 4.49
CA ALA A 88 3.48 2.29 5.34
C ALA A 88 3.43 1.03 6.20
N ARG A 89 3.31 1.20 7.51
CA ARG A 89 3.32 0.10 8.47
C ARG A 89 2.13 0.20 9.41
N GLN A 90 1.35 -0.86 9.44
CA GLN A 90 0.34 -1.11 10.46
C GLN A 90 0.94 -2.13 11.45
N PRO A 91 1.35 -1.71 12.66
CA PRO A 91 2.14 -2.55 13.57
C PRO A 91 1.31 -3.37 14.56
N ILE A 92 0.00 -3.11 14.67
CA ILE A 92 -0.84 -3.72 15.71
C ILE A 92 -1.35 -5.08 15.23
N ASP A 93 -0.99 -6.14 15.94
CA ASP A 93 -1.39 -7.51 15.62
C ASP A 93 -2.86 -7.80 15.97
N THR A 94 -3.39 -7.19 17.03
CA THR A 94 -4.79 -7.39 17.46
C THR A 94 -5.55 -6.07 17.52
N PRO A 95 -5.79 -5.40 16.38
CA PRO A 95 -6.60 -4.19 16.34
C PRO A 95 -8.08 -4.51 16.62
N LYS A 96 -8.84 -3.51 17.06
CA LYS A 96 -10.28 -3.66 17.36
C LYS A 96 -11.13 -3.89 16.10
N ALA A 97 -10.60 -3.48 14.95
CA ALA A 97 -11.22 -3.59 13.64
C ALA A 97 -10.16 -4.02 12.61
N PRO A 98 -10.56 -4.44 11.40
CA PRO A 98 -9.62 -4.73 10.33
C PRO A 98 -8.70 -3.52 10.06
N ALA A 99 -7.40 -3.77 9.95
CA ALA A 99 -6.38 -2.74 9.84
C ALA A 99 -5.50 -2.97 8.61
N TYR A 100 -4.99 -1.86 8.05
CA TYR A 100 -4.31 -1.88 6.76
C TYR A 100 -3.06 -1.02 6.75
N ALA A 101 -2.03 -1.42 6.00
CA ALA A 101 -0.93 -0.49 5.77
C ALA A 101 -1.41 0.69 4.91
N LEU A 102 -2.17 0.38 3.86
CA LEU A 102 -2.77 1.37 2.99
C LEU A 102 -4.20 0.97 2.60
N GLU A 103 -5.10 1.94 2.71
CA GLU A 103 -6.51 1.76 2.38
C GLU A 103 -6.94 2.78 1.32
N VAL A 104 -7.62 2.29 0.29
CA VAL A 104 -8.18 3.09 -0.79
C VAL A 104 -9.71 3.03 -0.74
N ARG A 105 -10.35 4.19 -0.58
CA ARG A 105 -11.81 4.35 -0.54
C ARG A 105 -12.25 5.49 -1.46
N GLY A 106 -13.47 5.39 -1.99
CA GLY A 106 -14.24 6.57 -2.43
C GLY A 106 -13.84 7.27 -3.73
N ALA A 107 -12.94 6.74 -4.56
CA ALA A 107 -12.78 7.23 -5.94
C ALA A 107 -13.70 6.43 -6.88
N ALA A 108 -14.55 7.11 -7.65
CA ALA A 108 -15.27 6.47 -8.77
C ALA A 108 -14.25 5.84 -9.74
N ALA A 109 -14.61 4.70 -10.34
CA ALA A 109 -13.74 3.99 -11.27
C ALA A 109 -13.34 4.91 -12.45
N GLY A 110 -12.05 5.26 -12.55
CA GLY A 110 -11.55 6.07 -13.68
C GLY A 110 -10.29 6.89 -13.39
N ASP A 111 -10.21 7.56 -12.23
CA ASP A 111 -9.08 8.43 -11.84
C ASP A 111 -8.42 7.94 -10.54
N GLY A 112 -7.93 6.71 -10.59
CA GLY A 112 -7.54 5.93 -9.40
C GLY A 112 -6.34 6.45 -8.61
N VAL A 113 -6.19 5.89 -7.42
CA VAL A 113 -5.02 6.09 -6.56
C VAL A 113 -3.81 5.37 -7.16
N SER A 114 -2.68 6.05 -7.27
CA SER A 114 -1.41 5.46 -7.70
C SER A 114 -0.46 5.28 -6.52
N ILE A 115 0.08 4.08 -6.35
CA ILE A 115 1.04 3.74 -5.31
C ILE A 115 2.30 3.16 -5.98
N ASP A 116 3.46 3.79 -5.78
CA ASP A 116 4.68 3.48 -6.53
C ASP A 116 5.90 3.32 -5.63
N GLY A 117 6.63 2.21 -5.76
CA GLY A 117 7.88 1.98 -5.01
C GLY A 117 7.70 1.94 -3.49
N CYS A 118 6.50 1.62 -3.00
CA CYS A 118 6.21 1.59 -1.57
C CYS A 118 6.40 0.19 -0.98
N ARG A 119 6.81 0.15 0.30
CA ARG A 119 6.72 -1.06 1.14
C ARG A 119 5.51 -0.96 2.06
N LEU A 120 4.58 -1.90 1.95
CA LEU A 120 3.30 -1.88 2.65
C LEU A 120 3.24 -3.10 3.58
N VAL A 121 3.22 -2.85 4.89
CA VAL A 121 3.35 -3.89 5.93
C VAL A 121 2.16 -3.87 6.87
N ALA A 122 1.43 -4.97 6.98
CA ALA A 122 0.33 -5.11 7.96
C ALA A 122 0.47 -6.38 8.79
N VAL A 123 0.62 -6.21 10.11
CA VAL A 123 0.84 -7.32 11.05
C VAL A 123 -0.47 -7.83 11.67
N SER A 124 -1.60 -7.17 11.44
CA SER A 124 -2.89 -7.51 12.06
C SER A 124 -3.45 -8.92 11.77
N ALA A 125 -3.72 -9.70 12.81
CA ALA A 125 -4.50 -10.94 12.77
C ALA A 125 -6.03 -10.74 12.67
N ALA A 126 -6.54 -9.51 12.72
CA ALA A 126 -7.97 -9.26 12.58
C ALA A 126 -8.46 -9.69 11.19
N ARG A 127 -9.63 -10.34 11.12
CA ARG A 127 -10.20 -10.86 9.88
C ARG A 127 -10.31 -9.76 8.82
N LEU A 128 -9.95 -10.09 7.57
CA LEU A 128 -9.90 -9.16 6.42
C LEU A 128 -8.85 -8.05 6.51
N SER A 129 -7.98 -8.03 7.52
CA SER A 129 -6.81 -7.14 7.51
C SER A 129 -5.88 -7.50 6.35
N ALA A 130 -5.18 -6.49 5.84
CA ALA A 130 -4.27 -6.68 4.72
C ALA A 130 -3.20 -5.61 4.65
N ALA A 131 -2.12 -5.84 3.90
CA ALA A 131 -1.22 -4.74 3.55
C ALA A 131 -1.97 -3.66 2.76
N VAL A 132 -2.85 -4.06 1.83
CA VAL A 132 -3.68 -3.13 1.04
C VAL A 132 -5.15 -3.52 1.04
N LEU A 133 -6.03 -2.55 1.28
CA LEU A 133 -7.45 -2.67 0.98
C LEU A 133 -7.85 -1.71 -0.15
N VAL A 134 -8.58 -2.23 -1.13
CA VAL A 134 -9.31 -1.41 -2.12
C VAL A 134 -10.80 -1.66 -1.96
N HIS A 135 -11.53 -0.64 -1.52
CA HIS A 135 -12.96 -0.73 -1.23
C HIS A 135 -13.75 0.25 -2.11
N GLY A 136 -14.54 -0.30 -3.04
CA GLY A 136 -15.44 0.52 -3.89
C GLY A 136 -14.74 1.58 -4.72
N SER A 137 -13.49 1.32 -5.08
CA SER A 137 -12.61 2.26 -5.77
C SER A 137 -11.58 1.55 -6.64
N SER A 138 -10.73 2.29 -7.34
CA SER A 138 -9.65 1.74 -8.17
C SER A 138 -8.28 2.22 -7.71
N ALA A 139 -7.31 1.30 -7.66
CA ALA A 139 -5.92 1.62 -7.35
C ALA A 139 -4.95 0.92 -8.31
N SER A 140 -3.79 1.54 -8.51
CA SER A 140 -2.66 0.99 -9.25
C SER A 140 -1.42 0.94 -8.36
N LEU A 141 -0.76 -0.21 -8.32
CA LEU A 141 0.45 -0.46 -7.54
C LEU A 141 1.57 -0.80 -8.51
N SER A 142 2.65 -0.05 -8.49
CA SER A 142 3.84 -0.30 -9.32
C SER A 142 5.07 -0.47 -8.45
N ALA A 143 5.84 -1.54 -8.69
CA ALA A 143 7.08 -1.83 -7.96
C ALA A 143 6.94 -1.81 -6.42
N CYS A 144 5.76 -2.14 -5.89
CA CYS A 144 5.51 -2.18 -4.44
C CYS A 144 5.86 -3.55 -3.84
N THR A 145 6.26 -3.55 -2.57
CA THR A 145 6.39 -4.77 -1.75
C THR A 145 5.25 -4.82 -0.74
N LEU A 146 4.46 -5.88 -0.76
CA LEU A 146 3.34 -6.12 0.15
C LEU A 146 3.73 -7.25 1.11
N GLU A 147 3.69 -6.96 2.41
CA GLU A 147 4.04 -7.91 3.46
C GLU A 147 2.97 -7.97 4.55
N ALA A 148 2.53 -9.18 4.89
CA ALA A 148 1.34 -9.37 5.71
C ALA A 148 1.43 -10.63 6.59
N PRO A 149 2.34 -10.71 7.57
CA PRO A 149 2.70 -11.97 8.24
C PRO A 149 1.53 -12.70 8.92
N SER A 150 0.52 -11.98 9.39
CA SER A 150 -0.68 -12.54 10.04
C SER A 150 -1.97 -12.34 9.22
N SER A 151 -1.86 -11.82 7.99
CA SER A 151 -3.01 -11.28 7.25
C SER A 151 -2.92 -11.48 5.73
N HIS A 152 -3.77 -10.79 4.97
CA HIS A 152 -3.75 -10.87 3.51
C HIS A 152 -2.78 -9.86 2.89
N GLY A 153 -2.23 -10.16 1.72
CA GLY A 153 -1.42 -9.17 1.02
C GLY A 153 -2.27 -7.99 0.52
N ALA A 154 -3.27 -8.27 -0.31
CA ALA A 154 -4.25 -7.28 -0.73
C ALA A 154 -5.67 -7.85 -0.73
N VAL A 155 -6.63 -7.05 -0.26
CA VAL A 155 -8.06 -7.37 -0.23
C VAL A 155 -8.80 -6.38 -1.14
N LEU A 156 -9.65 -6.90 -2.02
CA LEU A 156 -10.54 -6.09 -2.85
C LEU A 156 -11.99 -6.35 -2.43
N ALA A 157 -12.72 -5.28 -2.14
CA ALA A 157 -14.10 -5.34 -1.68
C ALA A 157 -15.00 -4.30 -2.37
N ALA A 158 -16.31 -4.57 -2.36
CA ALA A 158 -17.37 -3.64 -2.76
C ALA A 158 -17.20 -2.98 -4.14
N ARG A 159 -16.81 -3.76 -5.17
CA ARG A 159 -16.47 -3.28 -6.53
C ARG A 159 -15.10 -2.57 -6.62
N GLY A 160 -14.18 -2.97 -5.76
CA GLY A 160 -12.78 -2.56 -5.83
C GLY A 160 -12.08 -3.11 -7.09
N ALA A 161 -11.24 -2.28 -7.71
CA ALA A 161 -10.38 -2.67 -8.82
C ALA A 161 -8.91 -2.41 -8.48
N LEU A 162 -8.06 -3.42 -8.65
CA LEU A 162 -6.63 -3.31 -8.37
C LEU A 162 -5.83 -3.69 -9.61
N ARG A 163 -4.94 -2.80 -10.05
CA ARG A 163 -3.87 -3.13 -10.99
C ARG A 163 -2.54 -3.19 -10.26
N VAL A 164 -1.78 -4.25 -10.46
CA VAL A 164 -0.43 -4.40 -9.91
C VAL A 164 0.53 -4.67 -11.06
N SER A 165 1.61 -3.89 -11.15
CA SER A 165 2.68 -4.05 -12.14
C SER A 165 4.04 -4.18 -11.46
N GLY A 166 4.63 -5.37 -11.55
CA GLY A 166 5.89 -5.68 -10.85
C GLY A 166 5.72 -5.81 -9.34
N GLY A 167 6.83 -5.69 -8.61
CA GLY A 167 6.83 -5.77 -7.16
C GLY A 167 6.78 -7.20 -6.60
N GLU A 168 6.59 -7.27 -5.29
CA GLU A 168 6.63 -8.51 -4.52
C GLU A 168 5.49 -8.60 -3.53
N LEU A 169 4.93 -9.81 -3.40
CA LEU A 169 3.99 -10.21 -2.39
C LEU A 169 4.66 -11.28 -1.53
N ALA A 170 5.02 -10.92 -0.30
CA ALA A 170 5.87 -11.74 0.55
C ALA A 170 5.21 -12.00 1.92
N ARG A 171 5.40 -13.22 2.44
CA ARG A 171 5.08 -13.57 3.84
C ARG A 171 3.64 -13.20 4.22
N CYS A 172 2.66 -13.69 3.47
CA CYS A 172 1.25 -13.47 3.81
C CYS A 172 0.74 -14.59 4.73
N GLY A 173 0.19 -14.23 5.89
CA GLY A 173 -0.41 -15.16 6.85
C GLY A 173 -1.71 -15.78 6.35
N GLY A 174 -2.39 -15.11 5.42
CA GLY A 174 -3.54 -15.62 4.68
C GLY A 174 -3.25 -15.69 3.17
N CYS A 175 -4.26 -15.33 2.37
CA CYS A 175 -4.12 -15.17 0.93
C CYS A 175 -3.23 -13.98 0.52
N GLY A 176 -2.46 -14.14 -0.56
CA GLY A 176 -1.74 -13.06 -1.20
C GLY A 176 -2.70 -11.99 -1.74
N PHE A 177 -3.57 -12.37 -2.66
CA PHE A 177 -4.69 -11.55 -3.13
C PHE A 177 -6.02 -12.20 -2.75
N LEU A 178 -6.88 -11.47 -2.05
CA LEU A 178 -8.26 -11.86 -1.75
C LEU A 178 -9.22 -10.95 -2.53
N VAL A 179 -9.86 -11.50 -3.56
CA VAL A 179 -10.75 -10.76 -4.46
C VAL A 179 -12.19 -11.17 -4.20
N LEU A 180 -13.01 -10.23 -3.71
CA LEU A 180 -14.37 -10.52 -3.25
C LEU A 180 -15.44 -9.99 -4.21
N SER A 181 -16.48 -10.78 -4.47
CA SER A 181 -17.68 -10.39 -5.22
C SER A 181 -17.33 -9.67 -6.53
N SER A 182 -17.99 -8.56 -6.87
CA SER A 182 -17.80 -7.85 -8.14
C SER A 182 -16.50 -7.01 -8.23
N CYS A 183 -15.40 -7.51 -7.67
CA CYS A 183 -14.08 -6.88 -7.72
C CYS A 183 -13.24 -7.41 -8.90
N ALA A 184 -12.26 -6.60 -9.32
CA ALA A 184 -11.39 -6.91 -10.46
C ALA A 184 -9.91 -6.76 -10.08
N LEU A 185 -9.10 -7.79 -10.35
CA LEU A 185 -7.65 -7.76 -10.17
C LEU A 185 -6.94 -7.95 -11.50
N THR A 186 -5.93 -7.13 -11.77
CA THR A 186 -4.93 -7.40 -12.82
C THR A 186 -3.55 -7.28 -12.21
N ALA A 187 -2.85 -8.39 -12.03
CA ALA A 187 -1.52 -8.43 -11.46
C ALA A 187 -0.55 -9.00 -12.49
N GLU A 188 0.36 -8.16 -12.98
CA GLU A 188 1.35 -8.53 -13.98
C GLU A 188 2.76 -8.34 -13.44
N GLY A 189 3.61 -9.33 -13.66
CA GLY A 189 5.01 -9.21 -13.31
C GLY A 189 5.31 -9.33 -11.81
N VAL A 190 4.36 -9.76 -10.99
CA VAL A 190 4.47 -9.83 -9.51
C VAL A 190 5.21 -11.11 -9.10
N ALA A 191 6.16 -11.00 -8.16
CA ALA A 191 6.73 -12.16 -7.47
C ALA A 191 5.87 -12.49 -6.24
N VAL A 192 5.41 -13.74 -6.10
CA VAL A 192 4.61 -14.18 -4.94
C VAL A 192 5.37 -15.25 -4.17
N ARG A 193 5.62 -15.01 -2.87
CA ARG A 193 6.43 -15.89 -2.02
C ARG A 193 5.86 -15.99 -0.61
N GLY A 194 5.76 -17.22 -0.08
CA GLY A 194 5.45 -17.43 1.34
C GLY A 194 4.05 -16.98 1.78
N CYS A 195 3.03 -17.10 0.92
CA CYS A 195 1.63 -16.97 1.35
C CYS A 195 1.16 -18.30 1.95
N ARG A 196 0.60 -18.28 3.17
CA ARG A 196 0.23 -19.48 3.93
C ARG A 196 -0.99 -20.21 3.35
N GLU A 197 -1.98 -19.47 2.87
CA GLU A 197 -3.22 -20.05 2.34
C GLU A 197 -3.16 -20.25 0.82
N SER A 198 -3.03 -19.15 0.06
CA SER A 198 -3.06 -19.16 -1.40
C SER A 198 -2.45 -17.88 -1.96
N ALA A 199 -1.88 -17.92 -3.17
CA ALA A 199 -1.39 -16.71 -3.84
C ALA A 199 -2.55 -15.78 -4.27
N LEU A 200 -3.66 -16.36 -4.71
CA LEU A 200 -4.87 -15.67 -5.16
C LEU A 200 -6.09 -16.50 -4.76
N LEU A 201 -7.06 -15.86 -4.12
CA LEU A 201 -8.39 -16.41 -3.84
C LEU A 201 -9.45 -15.49 -4.42
N LEU A 202 -10.31 -16.05 -5.26
CA LEU A 202 -11.50 -15.41 -5.82
C LEU A 202 -12.72 -15.96 -5.09
N SER A 203 -13.55 -15.08 -4.52
CA SER A 203 -14.74 -15.50 -3.79
C SER A 203 -15.93 -14.60 -4.12
N GLY A 204 -17.04 -15.17 -4.56
CA GLY A 204 -18.29 -14.45 -4.85
C GLY A 204 -18.60 -14.27 -6.33
N LYS A 205 -19.76 -13.66 -6.62
CA LYS A 205 -20.26 -13.49 -7.99
C LYS A 205 -19.54 -12.34 -8.71
N ALA A 206 -19.20 -12.56 -9.98
CA ALA A 206 -18.57 -11.58 -10.88
C ALA A 206 -17.18 -11.09 -10.45
N ALA A 207 -16.47 -11.84 -9.61
CA ALA A 207 -15.06 -11.61 -9.33
C ALA A 207 -14.24 -11.96 -10.57
N SER A 208 -13.29 -11.11 -10.93
CA SER A 208 -12.36 -11.39 -12.04
C SER A 208 -10.92 -11.12 -11.61
N ALA A 209 -10.00 -11.97 -12.04
CA ALA A 209 -8.58 -11.76 -11.81
C ALA A 209 -7.75 -12.28 -12.97
N THR A 210 -6.73 -11.52 -13.34
CA THR A 210 -5.60 -11.97 -14.16
C THR A 210 -4.34 -11.89 -13.31
N LEU A 211 -3.62 -13.00 -13.15
CA LEU A 211 -2.35 -13.05 -12.45
C LEU A 211 -1.27 -13.64 -13.36
N ARG A 212 -0.30 -12.81 -13.75
CA ARG A 212 0.90 -13.19 -14.50
C ARG A 212 2.11 -13.04 -13.59
N ALA A 213 2.37 -14.07 -12.79
CA ALA A 213 3.52 -14.07 -11.90
C ALA A 213 4.84 -14.20 -12.68
N ARG A 214 5.91 -13.54 -12.21
CA ARG A 214 7.27 -13.85 -12.69
C ARG A 214 7.79 -15.07 -11.94
N ARG A 215 8.58 -15.90 -12.63
CA ARG A 215 9.38 -16.91 -11.92
C ARG A 215 10.33 -16.19 -10.98
N SER A 216 10.27 -16.59 -9.71
CA SER A 216 11.37 -16.37 -8.78
C SER A 216 12.58 -17.09 -9.35
N ASP A 217 13.57 -16.35 -9.87
CA ASP A 217 14.92 -16.90 -9.97
C ASP A 217 15.30 -17.29 -8.54
N ARG A 218 15.32 -18.60 -8.28
CA ARG A 218 15.96 -19.09 -7.05
C ARG A 218 17.41 -18.65 -7.17
N PRO A 219 18.02 -18.05 -6.14
CA PRO A 219 19.46 -18.17 -6.03
C PRO A 219 19.75 -19.67 -6.06
N GLN A 220 20.57 -20.12 -7.01
CA GLN A 220 21.13 -21.46 -6.98
C GLN A 220 22.00 -21.52 -5.72
N ASP A 221 21.42 -21.93 -4.59
CA ASP A 221 22.22 -22.40 -3.47
C ASP A 221 23.06 -23.56 -3.99
N GLY A 222 24.36 -23.34 -3.99
CA GLY A 222 25.36 -24.26 -4.46
C GLY A 222 25.21 -25.61 -3.78
N ARG A 223 24.57 -26.56 -4.46
CA ARG A 223 24.85 -27.97 -4.24
C ARG A 223 26.27 -28.21 -4.74
N GLN A 224 27.25 -27.99 -3.87
CA GLN A 224 28.53 -28.68 -4.03
C GLN A 224 28.23 -30.18 -4.00
N ALA A 225 28.35 -30.81 -5.16
CA ALA A 225 28.37 -32.25 -5.27
C ALA A 225 29.61 -32.74 -4.51
N PHE A 226 29.40 -33.32 -3.33
CA PHE A 226 30.37 -34.25 -2.77
C PHE A 226 30.46 -35.43 -3.73
N SER A 227 31.58 -35.53 -4.44
CA SER A 227 32.01 -36.78 -5.07
C SER A 227 32.85 -37.58 -4.05
N PRO A 228 32.75 -38.92 -4.07
CA PRO A 228 33.37 -39.81 -3.09
C PRO A 228 34.90 -39.78 -3.09
#